data_AF-A0AB37SDT0-F1
#
_entry.id   AF-A0AB37SDT0-F1
#
_cell.length_a   1.000
_cell.length_b   1.000
_cell.length_c   1.000
_cell.angle_alpha   90.00
_cell.angle_beta   90.00
_cell.angle_gamma   90.00
#
_symmetry.space_group_name_H-M   'P 1'
#
loop_
_entity.id
_entity.type
_entity.pdbx_description
1 polymer ?
#
loop_
_entity_poly.entity_id
_entity_poly.type
_entity_poly.pdbx_seq_one_letter_code
_entity_poly.pdbx_strand_id
1 'polypeptide(L)'
;MELSTKIKNASVVQRRVGKLVPNVRSALVQRVQRLVIALQGHVVADKLSGQVLNVRTGRLRRSINQAVTTTDTTITGVVSTPVEYAPPHEYGFLGVVTVKEHLRQVTQAFGKPLKTPVTATVREHPMHMHFPPTSFLRSALKEMHDEILEEIQQAVSEGVNK
;
A
#
# COMPACT_ATOMS: atom_id res chain seq x y z
N MET A 1 33.97 -15.25 51.69
CA MET A 1 33.80 -13.79 51.87
C MET A 1 32.65 -13.38 50.95
N GLU A 2 31.42 -13.34 51.47
CA GLU A 2 30.26 -12.96 50.66
C GLU A 2 30.16 -11.43 50.62
N LEU A 3 30.44 -10.85 49.45
CA LEU A 3 30.22 -9.44 49.18
C LEU A 3 28.73 -9.22 48.88
N SER A 4 27.94 -8.99 49.93
CA SER A 4 26.55 -8.54 49.80
C SER A 4 26.52 -7.08 49.29
N THR A 5 26.52 -6.89 47.99
CA THR A 5 26.33 -5.57 47.37
C THR A 5 24.85 -5.16 47.45
N LYS A 6 24.50 -4.22 48.32
CA LYS A 6 23.18 -3.57 48.34
C LYS A 6 23.05 -2.62 47.14
N ILE A 7 22.25 -3.00 46.15
CA ILE A 7 21.86 -2.09 45.06
C ILE A 7 20.94 -1.01 45.64
N LYS A 8 21.43 0.22 45.79
CA LYS A 8 20.57 1.37 46.12
C LYS A 8 19.57 1.60 44.98
N ASN A 9 18.31 1.83 45.31
CA ASN A 9 17.21 2.13 44.37
C ASN A 9 16.79 1.01 43.39
N ALA A 10 17.02 -0.27 43.72
CA ALA A 10 16.61 -1.41 42.88
C ALA A 10 15.13 -1.36 42.44
N SER A 11 14.22 -0.94 43.32
CA SER A 11 12.78 -0.80 43.01
C SER A 11 12.45 0.31 42.01
N VAL A 12 13.30 1.32 41.87
CA VAL A 12 13.17 2.38 40.86
C VAL A 12 13.60 1.86 39.49
N VAL A 13 14.72 1.13 39.45
CA VAL A 13 15.24 0.50 38.22
C VAL A 13 14.24 -0.53 37.69
N GLN A 14 13.74 -1.43 38.54
CA GLN A 14 12.74 -2.43 38.15
C GLN A 14 11.47 -1.80 37.59
N ARG A 15 10.98 -0.72 38.19
CA ARG A 15 9.81 0.02 37.67
C ARG A 15 10.09 0.69 36.33
N ARG A 16 11.29 1.26 36.14
CA ARG A 16 11.69 1.90 34.88
C ARG A 16 11.80 0.86 33.75
N VAL A 17 12.48 -0.25 34.01
CA VAL A 17 12.60 -1.38 33.07
C VAL A 17 11.24 -2.01 32.76
N GLY A 18 10.36 -2.15 33.76
CA GLY A 18 9.01 -2.67 33.55
C GLY A 18 8.12 -1.76 32.69
N LYS A 19 8.34 -0.44 32.71
CA LYS A 19 7.57 0.53 31.91
C LYS A 19 8.16 0.79 30.52
N LEU A 20 9.44 0.51 30.32
CA LEU A 20 10.14 0.71 29.05
C LEU A 20 9.48 -0.03 27.88
N VAL A 21 9.16 -1.32 28.04
CA VAL A 21 8.56 -2.13 26.96
C VAL A 21 7.16 -1.62 26.56
N PRO A 22 6.21 -1.38 27.50
CA PRO A 22 4.93 -0.76 27.17
C PRO A 22 5.05 0.62 26.52
N ASN A 23 5.97 1.46 27.00
CA ASN A 23 6.18 2.81 26.46
C ASN A 23 6.68 2.76 25.01
N VAL A 24 7.71 1.96 24.73
CA VAL A 24 8.24 1.73 23.38
C VAL A 24 7.17 1.16 22.46
N ARG A 25 6.43 0.14 22.91
CA ARG A 25 5.35 -0.46 22.10
C ARG A 25 4.27 0.57 21.76
N SER A 26 3.85 1.39 22.72
CA SER A 26 2.84 2.43 22.48
C SER A 26 3.32 3.49 21.48
N ALA A 27 4.59 3.90 21.56
CA ALA A 27 5.20 4.85 20.65
C ALA A 27 5.30 4.28 19.22
N LEU A 28 5.72 3.01 19.11
CA LEU A 28 5.78 2.31 17.83
C LEU A 28 4.40 2.18 17.18
N VAL A 29 3.36 1.80 17.93
CA VAL A 29 1.99 1.68 17.38
C VAL A 29 1.52 3.05 16.83
N GLN A 30 1.70 4.12 17.60
CA GLN A 30 1.32 5.47 17.17
C GLN A 30 2.10 5.92 15.92
N ARG A 31 3.40 5.62 15.86
CA ARG A 31 4.25 5.98 14.72
C ARG A 31 3.86 5.20 13.47
N VAL A 32 3.67 3.89 13.58
CA VAL A 32 3.22 3.03 12.46
C VAL A 32 1.86 3.50 11.94
N GLN A 33 0.91 3.86 12.81
CA GLN A 33 -0.37 4.42 12.38
C GLN A 33 -0.21 5.68 11.51
N ARG A 34 0.69 6.60 11.90
CA ARG A 34 0.97 7.81 11.11
C ARG A 34 1.65 7.48 9.79
N LEU A 35 2.68 6.64 9.81
CA LEU A 35 3.42 6.23 8.61
C LEU A 35 2.51 5.55 7.59
N VAL A 36 1.57 4.74 8.05
CA VAL A 36 0.61 4.04 7.18
C VAL A 36 -0.38 5.02 6.53
N ILE A 37 -0.81 6.06 7.25
CA ILE A 37 -1.61 7.15 6.67
C ILE A 37 -0.79 7.97 5.66
N ALA A 38 0.46 8.28 5.99
CA ALA A 38 1.37 8.99 5.09
C ALA A 38 1.61 8.18 3.80
N LEU A 39 1.86 6.88 3.92
CA LEU A 39 2.03 5.97 2.78
C LEU A 39 0.77 5.90 1.91
N GLN A 40 -0.41 5.81 2.51
CA GLN A 40 -1.67 5.89 1.77
C GLN A 40 -1.77 7.22 1.01
N GLY A 41 -1.43 8.34 1.66
CA GLY A 41 -1.39 9.67 1.07
C GLY A 41 -0.47 9.75 -0.14
N HIS A 42 0.78 9.28 -0.01
CA HIS A 42 1.78 9.24 -1.08
C HIS A 42 1.32 8.39 -2.28
N VAL A 43 0.73 7.23 -2.01
CA VAL A 43 0.14 6.38 -3.07
C VAL A 43 -0.97 7.14 -3.83
N VAL A 44 -1.86 7.81 -3.10
CA VAL A 44 -3.03 8.48 -3.67
C VAL A 44 -2.67 9.76 -4.43
N ALA A 45 -1.81 10.60 -3.84
CA ALA A 45 -1.43 11.90 -4.39
C ALA A 45 -0.43 11.75 -5.53
N ASP A 46 0.67 11.02 -5.31
CA ASP A 46 1.80 11.05 -6.22
C ASP A 46 1.72 9.93 -7.25
N LYS A 47 1.38 8.71 -6.83
CA LYS A 47 1.32 7.56 -7.78
C LYS A 47 0.03 7.53 -8.58
N LEU A 48 -1.12 7.63 -7.92
CA LEU A 48 -2.41 7.44 -8.56
C LEU A 48 -3.04 8.73 -9.12
N SER A 49 -2.57 9.92 -8.72
CA SER A 49 -3.11 11.19 -9.25
C SER A 49 -2.15 11.97 -10.16
N GLY A 50 -0.84 11.68 -10.12
CA GLY A 50 0.17 12.48 -10.84
C GLY A 50 1.09 11.73 -11.79
N GLN A 51 1.57 10.54 -11.43
CA GLN A 51 2.78 10.00 -12.07
C GLN A 51 2.60 8.68 -12.85
N VAL A 52 1.69 7.79 -12.44
CA VAL A 52 1.67 6.40 -12.94
C VAL A 52 0.40 6.05 -13.74
N LEU A 53 -0.77 6.59 -13.36
CA LEU A 53 -2.06 6.25 -13.97
C LEU A 53 -2.87 7.51 -14.29
N ASN A 54 -3.27 7.67 -15.56
CA ASN A 54 -4.23 8.71 -15.96
C ASN A 54 -5.60 8.42 -15.33
N VAL A 55 -6.06 9.32 -14.46
CA VAL A 55 -7.31 9.14 -13.71
C VAL A 55 -8.52 9.29 -14.63
N ARG A 56 -9.27 8.19 -14.85
CA ARG A 56 -10.57 8.22 -15.56
C ARG A 56 -11.77 8.33 -14.61
N THR A 57 -11.89 7.41 -13.65
CA THR A 57 -13.06 7.31 -12.73
C THR A 57 -12.68 7.45 -11.26
N GLY A 58 -11.38 7.41 -10.94
CA GLY A 58 -10.88 7.47 -9.56
C GLY A 58 -11.30 6.30 -8.66
N ARG A 59 -11.82 5.19 -9.21
CA ARG A 59 -12.24 4.02 -8.41
C ARG A 59 -11.05 3.40 -7.66
N LEU A 60 -9.93 3.16 -8.36
CA LEU A 60 -8.72 2.61 -7.75
C LEU A 60 -8.21 3.51 -6.60
N ARG A 61 -8.07 4.81 -6.86
CA ARG A 61 -7.64 5.79 -5.86
C ARG A 61 -8.50 5.81 -4.60
N ARG A 62 -9.83 5.80 -4.76
CA ARG A 62 -10.78 5.79 -3.63
C ARG A 62 -10.83 4.47 -2.87
N SER A 63 -10.28 3.40 -3.45
CA SER A 63 -10.27 2.06 -2.86
C SER A 63 -9.01 1.73 -2.08
N ILE A 64 -8.03 2.65 -2.05
CA ILE A 64 -6.80 2.45 -1.26
C ILE A 64 -7.17 2.58 0.21
N ASN A 65 -7.07 1.47 0.92
CA ASN A 65 -7.35 1.37 2.34
C ASN A 65 -6.08 1.03 3.09
N GLN A 66 -6.07 1.37 4.37
CA GLN A 66 -4.97 1.10 5.27
C GLN A 66 -5.45 0.43 6.56
N ALA A 67 -4.58 -0.40 7.13
CA ALA A 67 -4.83 -1.10 8.38
C ALA A 67 -3.54 -1.23 9.19
N VAL A 68 -3.68 -1.24 10.52
CA VAL A 68 -2.58 -1.58 11.42
C VAL A 68 -3.02 -2.77 12.27
N THR A 69 -2.30 -3.88 12.12
CA THR A 69 -2.52 -5.09 12.91
C THR A 69 -1.41 -5.20 13.94
N THR A 70 -1.78 -5.34 15.20
CA THR A 70 -0.83 -5.50 16.31
C THR A 70 -1.02 -6.87 16.93
N THR A 71 0.06 -7.63 17.00
CA THR A 71 0.17 -8.85 17.83
C THR A 71 1.05 -8.55 19.03
N ASP A 72 1.31 -9.55 19.88
CA ASP A 72 2.20 -9.39 21.04
C ASP A 72 3.66 -9.08 20.67
N THR A 73 4.09 -9.54 19.50
CA THR A 73 5.49 -9.45 19.06
C THR A 73 5.66 -8.58 17.81
N THR A 74 4.60 -8.32 17.05
CA THR A 74 4.69 -7.61 15.77
C THR A 74 3.67 -6.50 15.66
N ILE A 75 4.08 -5.40 15.02
CA ILE A 75 3.20 -4.31 14.61
C ILE A 75 3.34 -4.22 13.09
N THR A 76 2.25 -4.43 12.37
CA THR A 76 2.26 -4.46 10.91
C THR A 76 1.30 -3.41 10.36
N GLY A 77 1.85 -2.48 9.58
CA GLY A 77 1.09 -1.54 8.76
C GLY A 77 0.86 -2.09 7.36
N VAL A 78 -0.37 -2.01 6.87
CA VAL A 78 -0.77 -2.52 5.55
C VAL A 78 -1.49 -1.42 4.79
N VAL A 79 -1.12 -1.23 3.53
CA VAL A 79 -1.85 -0.41 2.55
C VAL A 79 -2.21 -1.32 1.37
N SER A 80 -3.49 -1.37 1.01
CA SER A 80 -4.00 -2.32 0.03
C SER A 80 -5.23 -1.80 -0.72
N THR A 81 -5.66 -2.54 -1.75
CA THR A 81 -6.87 -2.26 -2.51
C THR A 81 -7.60 -3.57 -2.85
N PRO A 82 -8.95 -3.59 -2.75
CA PRO A 82 -9.76 -4.74 -3.14
C PRO A 82 -10.08 -4.77 -4.65
N VAL A 83 -9.55 -3.83 -5.44
CA VAL A 83 -9.92 -3.70 -6.85
C VAL A 83 -9.27 -4.80 -7.70
N GLU A 84 -10.09 -5.60 -8.37
CA GLU A 84 -9.65 -6.76 -9.16
C GLU A 84 -8.66 -6.43 -10.29
N TYR A 85 -8.77 -5.24 -10.88
CA TYR A 85 -7.85 -4.80 -11.94
C TYR A 85 -6.56 -4.16 -11.39
N ALA A 86 -6.42 -4.02 -10.07
CA ALA A 86 -5.23 -3.43 -9.46
C ALA A 86 -3.97 -4.32 -9.60
N PRO A 87 -4.01 -5.65 -9.39
CA PRO A 87 -2.81 -6.48 -9.53
C PRO A 87 -2.19 -6.46 -10.94
N PRO A 88 -2.95 -6.54 -12.05
CA PRO A 88 -2.40 -6.35 -13.39
C PRO A 88 -1.70 -4.99 -13.57
N HIS A 89 -2.19 -3.92 -12.93
CA HIS A 89 -1.48 -2.64 -12.92
C HIS A 89 -0.20 -2.68 -12.08
N GLU A 90 -0.23 -3.28 -10.89
CA GLU A 90 0.91 -3.30 -9.97
C GLU A 90 2.05 -4.18 -10.48
N TYR A 91 1.74 -5.34 -11.04
CA TYR A 91 2.70 -6.39 -11.42
C TYR A 91 2.89 -6.54 -12.94
N GLY A 92 2.04 -5.90 -13.74
CA GLY A 92 1.96 -6.16 -15.17
C GLY A 92 1.14 -7.41 -15.46
N PHE A 93 0.84 -7.61 -16.74
CA PHE A 93 0.13 -8.79 -17.22
C PHE A 93 0.64 -9.20 -18.59
N LEU A 94 0.99 -10.47 -18.75
CA LEU A 94 1.35 -11.07 -20.02
C LEU A 94 0.58 -12.39 -20.15
N GLY A 95 -0.38 -12.44 -21.08
CA GLY A 95 -1.20 -13.63 -21.24
C GLY A 95 -2.34 -13.46 -22.23
N VAL A 96 -3.15 -14.52 -22.35
CA VAL A 96 -4.37 -14.51 -23.17
C VAL A 96 -5.56 -14.27 -22.26
N VAL A 97 -6.37 -13.27 -22.58
CA VAL A 97 -7.64 -12.99 -21.91
C VAL A 97 -8.78 -13.33 -22.85
N THR A 98 -9.78 -14.04 -22.36
CA THR A 98 -11.01 -14.28 -23.12
C THR A 98 -11.92 -13.07 -23.01
N VAL A 99 -12.16 -12.40 -24.13
CA VAL A 99 -13.09 -11.28 -24.22
C VAL A 99 -14.48 -11.84 -24.50
N LYS A 100 -15.39 -11.68 -23.54
CA LYS A 100 -16.78 -12.12 -23.67
C LYS A 100 -17.48 -11.43 -24.84
N GLU A 101 -18.48 -12.11 -25.39
CA GLU A 101 -19.35 -11.54 -26.41
C GLU A 101 -19.99 -10.24 -25.94
N HIS A 102 -19.93 -9.20 -26.78
CA HIS A 102 -20.50 -7.90 -26.48
C HIS A 102 -20.95 -7.17 -27.74
N LEU A 103 -21.84 -6.19 -27.55
CA LEU A 103 -22.24 -5.28 -28.60
C LEU A 103 -21.23 -4.15 -28.70
N ARG A 104 -20.75 -3.87 -29.91
CA ARG A 104 -19.86 -2.76 -30.22
C ARG A 104 -20.52 -1.85 -31.23
N GLN A 105 -20.46 -0.55 -30.99
CA GLN A 105 -20.79 0.45 -32.00
C GLN A 105 -19.61 0.59 -32.97
N VAL A 106 -19.85 0.23 -34.22
CA VAL A 106 -18.86 0.29 -35.30
C VAL A 106 -19.03 1.63 -36.02
N THR A 107 -18.02 2.48 -35.92
CA THR A 107 -17.98 3.80 -36.57
C THR A 107 -17.22 3.79 -37.89
N GLN A 108 -16.45 2.74 -38.15
CA GLN A 108 -15.62 2.58 -39.34
C GLN A 108 -15.66 1.14 -39.85
N ALA A 109 -15.73 0.96 -41.17
CA ALA A 109 -15.65 -0.33 -41.83
C ALA A 109 -14.71 -0.24 -43.04
N PHE A 110 -13.86 -1.26 -43.23
CA PHE A 110 -12.89 -1.30 -44.33
C PHE A 110 -12.00 -0.04 -44.43
N GLY A 111 -11.62 0.53 -43.27
CA GLY A 111 -10.81 1.74 -43.18
C GLY A 111 -11.54 3.06 -43.51
N LYS A 112 -12.84 3.02 -43.80
CA LYS A 112 -13.64 4.23 -44.09
C LYS A 112 -14.65 4.51 -42.97
N PRO A 113 -14.89 5.78 -42.61
CA PRO A 113 -15.94 6.14 -41.66
C PRO A 113 -17.32 5.83 -42.24
N LEU A 114 -18.18 5.23 -41.42
CA LEU A 114 -19.57 4.99 -41.77
C LEU A 114 -20.38 6.28 -41.56
N LYS A 115 -21.29 6.59 -42.49
CA LYS A 115 -22.16 7.77 -42.39
C LYS A 115 -23.10 7.68 -41.18
N THR A 116 -23.55 6.48 -40.86
CA THR A 116 -24.35 6.16 -39.67
C THR A 116 -23.67 5.00 -38.94
N PRO A 117 -23.31 5.16 -37.66
CA PRO A 117 -22.75 4.06 -36.87
C PRO A 117 -23.72 2.89 -36.78
N VAL A 118 -23.19 1.66 -36.81
CA VAL A 118 -23.99 0.44 -36.73
C VAL A 118 -23.58 -0.34 -35.49
N THR A 119 -24.54 -0.93 -34.78
CA THR A 119 -24.28 -1.84 -33.66
C THR A 119 -24.03 -3.24 -34.20
N ALA A 120 -22.87 -3.81 -33.90
CA ALA A 120 -22.50 -5.17 -34.30
C ALA A 120 -22.17 -6.03 -33.07
N THR A 121 -22.54 -7.30 -33.14
CA THR A 121 -22.17 -8.30 -32.14
C THR A 121 -20.76 -8.79 -32.38
N VAL A 122 -19.87 -8.60 -31.41
CA VAL A 122 -18.53 -9.15 -31.40
C VAL A 122 -18.55 -10.43 -30.58
N ARG A 123 -18.37 -11.57 -31.23
CA ARG A 123 -18.33 -12.89 -30.58
C ARG A 123 -17.18 -13.00 -29.58
N GLU A 124 -17.33 -13.93 -28.63
CA GLU A 124 -16.26 -14.28 -27.71
C GLU A 124 -14.98 -14.68 -28.46
N HIS A 125 -13.84 -14.12 -28.06
CA HIS A 125 -12.55 -14.41 -28.69
C HIS A 125 -11.38 -14.23 -27.71
N PRO A 126 -10.27 -14.93 -27.93
CA PRO A 126 -9.03 -14.71 -27.17
C PRO A 126 -8.35 -13.40 -27.61
N MET A 127 -7.83 -12.66 -26.63
CA MET A 127 -7.01 -11.47 -26.83
C MET A 127 -5.64 -11.69 -26.16
N HIS A 128 -4.57 -11.61 -26.94
CA HIS A 128 -3.21 -11.55 -26.39
C HIS A 128 -2.99 -10.17 -25.79
N MET A 129 -2.86 -10.10 -24.47
CA MET A 129 -2.68 -8.87 -23.74
C MET A 129 -1.25 -8.81 -23.20
N HIS A 130 -0.55 -7.74 -23.57
CA HIS A 130 0.73 -7.35 -22.99
C HIS A 130 0.53 -6.00 -22.31
N PHE A 131 0.58 -6.01 -20.97
CA PHE A 131 0.41 -4.84 -20.12
C PHE A 131 1.66 -4.70 -19.22
N PRO A 132 2.49 -3.67 -19.43
CA PRO A 132 3.67 -3.47 -18.59
C PRO A 132 3.28 -3.09 -17.15
N PRO A 133 4.11 -3.43 -16.14
CA PRO A 133 3.86 -3.07 -14.76
C PRO A 133 3.91 -1.55 -14.56
N THR A 134 2.84 -1.03 -13.97
CA THR A 134 2.71 0.35 -13.50
C THR A 134 2.60 0.32 -11.97
N SER A 135 3.70 -0.02 -11.30
CA SER A 135 3.74 -0.16 -9.84
C SER A 135 3.39 1.17 -9.17
N PHE A 136 2.47 1.12 -8.22
CA PHE A 136 2.05 2.26 -7.41
C PHE A 136 2.19 1.98 -5.92
N LEU A 137 2.02 0.72 -5.47
CA LEU A 137 2.23 0.35 -4.05
C LEU A 137 3.70 0.09 -3.76
N ARG A 138 4.36 -0.78 -4.54
CA ARG A 138 5.76 -1.16 -4.26
C ARG A 138 6.71 0.00 -4.48
N SER A 139 6.49 0.79 -5.53
CA SER A 139 7.28 2.01 -5.78
C SER A 139 7.11 3.04 -4.65
N ALA A 140 5.88 3.26 -4.17
CA ALA A 140 5.62 4.18 -3.05
C ALA A 140 6.31 3.71 -1.77
N LEU A 141 6.21 2.42 -1.45
CA LEU A 141 6.88 1.85 -0.28
C LEU A 141 8.41 1.97 -0.40
N LYS A 142 8.96 1.77 -1.60
CA LYS A 142 10.39 1.91 -1.85
C LYS A 142 10.86 3.35 -1.67
N GLU A 143 10.07 4.32 -2.12
CA GLU A 143 10.41 5.75 -1.99
C GLU A 143 10.36 6.23 -0.54
N MET A 144 9.39 5.76 0.23
CA MET A 144 9.24 6.12 1.65
C MET A 144 10.08 5.24 2.59
N HIS A 145 10.88 4.31 2.06
CA HIS A 145 11.60 3.32 2.86
C HIS A 145 12.49 3.96 3.93
N ASP A 146 13.30 4.95 3.54
CA ASP A 146 14.28 5.56 4.44
C ASP A 146 13.59 6.41 5.51
N GLU A 147 12.56 7.17 5.13
CA GLU A 147 11.72 7.93 6.06
C GLU A 147 11.04 7.01 7.09
N ILE A 148 10.47 5.88 6.64
CA ILE A 148 9.83 4.89 7.51
C ILE A 148 10.83 4.35 8.54
N LEU A 149 12.06 4.02 8.12
CA LEU A 149 13.08 3.51 9.03
C LEU A 149 13.50 4.55 10.07
N GLU A 150 13.75 5.79 9.63
CA GLU A 150 14.12 6.89 10.53
C GLU A 150 13.04 7.15 11.58
N GLU A 151 11.79 7.26 11.13
CA GLU A 151 10.62 7.50 11.98
C GLU A 151 10.40 6.38 13.00
N ILE A 152 10.63 5.12 12.61
CA ILE A 152 10.57 3.97 13.54
C ILE A 152 11.68 4.05 14.58
N GLN A 153 12.92 4.34 14.18
CA GLN A 153 14.05 4.49 15.11
C GLN A 153 13.79 5.63 16.11
N GLN A 154 13.26 6.75 15.61
CA GLN A 154 12.87 7.88 16.45
C GLN A 154 11.80 7.46 17.47
N ALA A 155 10.76 6.74 17.05
CA ALA A 155 9.72 6.26 17.95
C ALA A 155 10.25 5.32 19.06
N VAL A 156 11.26 4.48 18.75
CA VAL A 156 11.93 3.67 19.77
C VAL A 156 12.65 4.57 20.79
N SER A 157 13.43 5.54 20.32
CA SER A 157 14.16 6.45 21.21
C SER A 157 13.21 7.30 22.08
N GLU A 158 12.11 7.79 21.52
CA GLU A 158 11.04 8.48 22.24
C GLU A 158 10.44 7.58 23.32
N GLY A 159 10.16 6.32 22.99
CA GLY A 159 9.62 5.35 23.94
C GLY A 159 10.58 4.99 25.08
N VAL A 160 11.89 5.03 24.83
CA VAL A 160 12.92 4.78 25.85
C VAL A 160 13.07 5.95 26.82
N ASN A 161 12.87 7.17 26.32
CA ASN A 161 13.03 8.41 27.09
C ASN A 161 11.77 8.83 27.88
N LYS A 162 10.66 8.10 27.69
CA LYS A 162 9.35 8.36 28.31
C LYS A 162 9.16 7.58 29.62
#